data_AF-A0A7X9HYS7-F1
#
_entry.id   AF-A0A7X9HYS7-F1
#
_cell.length_a   1.000
_cell.length_b   1.000
_cell.length_c   1.000
_cell.angle_alpha   90.00
_cell.angle_beta   90.00
_cell.angle_gamma   90.00
#
_symmetry.space_group_name_H-M   'P 1'
#
loop_
_entity.id
_entity.type
_entity.pdbx_description
1 polymer ?
#
loop_
_entity_poly.entity_id
_entity_poly.type
_entity_poly.pdbx_seq_one_letter_code
_entity_poly.pdbx_strand_id
1 'polypeptide(L)'
;MMYELKKFVANSIPAPLVKIFASPYVSGDSLEKALNAVDSLFREKRILSTVDLLGEAEKTKEKVLTSVSAYEKTLDAIKERNYASISIKPS
;
A
#
# COMPACT_ATOMS: atom_id res chain seq x y z
N MET A 1 -2.74 30.50 0.60
CA MET A 1 -1.31 30.82 0.86
C MET A 1 -0.65 29.82 1.81
N MET A 2 -1.14 29.63 3.05
CA MET A 2 -0.53 28.69 4.01
C MET A 2 -0.65 27.20 3.61
N TYR A 3 -1.73 26.80 2.93
CA TYR A 3 -1.92 25.43 2.44
C TYR A 3 -0.90 25.05 1.34
N GLU A 4 -0.71 25.93 0.35
CA GLU A 4 0.27 25.71 -0.73
C GLU A 4 1.70 25.62 -0.21
N LEU A 5 2.05 26.43 0.80
CA LEU A 5 3.35 26.34 1.46
C LEU A 5 3.58 24.99 2.14
N LYS A 6 2.57 24.47 2.87
CA LYS A 6 2.65 23.14 3.49
C LYS A 6 2.84 22.04 2.45
N LYS A 7 2.11 22.10 1.34
CA LYS A 7 2.19 21.13 0.25
C LYS A 7 3.56 21.17 -0.43
N PHE A 8 4.10 22.36 -0.69
CA PHE A 8 5.44 22.53 -1.24
C PHE A 8 6.51 21.94 -0.33
N VAL A 9 6.45 22.22 0.98
CA VAL A 9 7.38 21.66 1.97
C VAL A 9 7.29 20.14 1.99
N ALA A 10 6.09 19.57 2.09
CA ALA A 10 5.88 18.12 2.12
C ALA A 10 6.46 17.42 0.87
N ASN A 11 6.20 17.98 -0.31
CA ASN A 11 6.69 17.42 -1.57
C ASN A 11 8.21 17.58 -1.76
N SER A 12 8.85 18.47 -1.01
CA SER A 12 10.31 18.67 -1.05
C SER A 12 11.07 17.74 -0.09
N ILE A 13 10.36 16.98 0.76
CA ILE A 13 10.99 16.06 1.70
C ILE A 13 11.55 14.85 0.94
N PRO A 14 12.83 14.49 1.12
CA PRO A 14 13.41 13.31 0.50
C PRO A 14 12.70 12.03 0.93
N ALA A 15 12.46 11.11 -0.01
CA ALA A 15 11.81 9.83 0.25
C ALA A 15 12.41 9.02 1.42
N PRO A 16 13.75 8.98 1.64
CA PRO A 16 14.33 8.30 2.81
C PRO A 16 13.83 8.85 4.15
N LEU A 17 13.62 10.17 4.24
CA LEU A 17 13.15 10.80 5.47
C LEU A 17 11.67 10.48 5.71
N VAL A 18 10.85 10.50 4.66
CA VAL A 18 9.44 10.04 4.75
C VAL A 18 9.36 8.59 5.22
N LYS A 19 10.25 7.73 4.70
CA LYS A 19 10.28 6.30 5.04
C LYS A 19 10.54 6.05 6.52
N ILE A 20 11.39 6.84 7.19
CA ILE A 20 11.66 6.69 8.63
C ILE A 20 10.38 6.78 9.46
N PHE A 21 9.49 7.71 9.10
CA PHE A 21 8.23 7.90 9.80
C PHE A 21 7.13 6.94 9.33
N ALA A 22 7.12 6.58 8.05
CA ALA A 22 6.09 5.73 7.46
C ALA A 22 6.31 4.23 7.71
N SER A 23 7.54 3.76 7.91
CA SER A 23 7.87 2.32 7.96
C SER A 23 7.13 1.49 9.02
N PRO A 24 6.73 2.03 10.20
CA PRO A 24 5.93 1.26 11.15
C PRO A 24 4.49 1.02 10.67
N TYR A 25 4.02 1.79 9.69
CA TYR A 25 2.62 1.82 9.25
C TYR A 25 2.43 1.32 7.81
N VAL A 26 3.45 1.45 6.97
CA VAL A 26 3.38 1.12 5.54
C VAL A 26 4.49 0.13 5.19
N SER A 27 4.11 -1.01 4.61
CA SER A 27 5.03 -2.10 4.23
C SER A 27 5.92 -1.76 3.03
N GLY A 28 5.54 -0.77 2.22
CA GLY A 28 6.31 -0.26 1.10
C GLY A 28 5.44 0.42 0.04
N ASP A 29 6.06 0.71 -1.09
CA ASP A 29 5.47 1.35 -2.28
C ASP A 29 5.29 0.35 -3.44
N SER A 30 5.49 -0.95 -3.20
CA SER A 30 5.33 -2.00 -4.21
C SER A 30 4.66 -3.25 -3.63
N LEU A 31 3.99 -4.01 -4.49
CA LEU A 31 3.37 -5.28 -4.13
C LEU A 31 4.41 -6.26 -3.55
N GLU A 32 5.60 -6.34 -4.14
CA GLU A 32 6.68 -7.21 -3.65
C GLU A 32 7.07 -6.89 -2.19
N LYS A 33 7.25 -5.61 -1.86
CA LYS A 33 7.58 -5.20 -0.48
C LYS A 33 6.44 -5.54 0.49
N ALA A 34 5.18 -5.37 0.06
CA ALA A 34 4.02 -5.76 0.84
C ALA A 34 4.00 -7.27 1.11
N LEU A 35 4.23 -8.10 0.09
CA LEU A 35 4.29 -9.57 0.23
C LEU A 35 5.45 -10.01 1.14
N ASN A 36 6.63 -9.40 1.00
CA ASN A 36 7.77 -9.68 1.87
C ASN A 36 7.45 -9.39 3.34
N ALA A 37 6.70 -8.31 3.63
CA ALA A 37 6.26 -7.99 4.98
C ALA A 37 5.25 -9.01 5.51
N VAL A 38 4.27 -9.41 4.69
CA VAL A 38 3.28 -10.46 5.02
C VAL A 38 3.98 -11.78 5.34
N ASP A 39 4.88 -12.23 4.46
CA ASP A 39 5.61 -13.49 4.61
C ASP A 39 6.50 -13.48 5.87
N SER A 40 7.15 -12.34 6.17
CA SER A 40 8.00 -12.20 7.35
C SER A 40 7.19 -12.16 8.64
N LEU A 41 6.08 -11.41 8.69
CA LEU A 41 5.18 -11.38 9.84
C LEU A 41 4.62 -12.77 10.17
N PHE A 42 4.24 -13.53 9.15
CA PHE A 42 3.76 -14.89 9.37
C PHE A 42 4.87 -15.83 9.81
N ARG A 43 6.03 -15.83 9.13
CA ARG A 43 7.15 -16.73 9.45
C ARG A 43 7.71 -16.49 10.85
N GLU A 44 7.84 -15.23 11.26
CA GLU A 44 8.53 -14.86 12.51
C GLU A 44 7.58 -14.79 13.70
N LYS A 45 6.32 -14.41 13.49
CA LYS A 45 5.38 -14.10 14.57
C LYS A 45 4.05 -14.84 14.46
N ARG A 46 3.82 -15.62 13.40
CA ARG A 46 2.54 -16.29 13.10
C ARG A 46 1.35 -15.32 13.01
N ILE A 47 1.61 -14.08 12.59
CA ILE A 47 0.59 -13.05 12.42
C ILE A 47 -0.02 -13.17 11.03
N LEU A 48 -1.35 -13.33 10.98
CA LEU A 48 -2.14 -13.20 9.75
C LEU A 48 -2.20 -11.73 9.35
N SER A 49 -2.11 -11.46 8.05
CA SER A 49 -2.02 -10.09 7.54
C SER A 49 -3.12 -9.81 6.51
N THR A 50 -3.56 -8.55 6.45
CA THR A 50 -4.44 -8.04 5.40
C THR A 50 -3.67 -7.00 4.60
N VAL A 51 -3.53 -7.23 3.29
CA VAL A 51 -2.95 -6.26 2.37
C VAL A 51 -3.98 -5.17 2.12
N ASP A 52 -3.68 -3.95 2.53
CA ASP A 52 -4.49 -2.77 2.22
C ASP A 52 -3.79 -1.93 1.15
N LEU A 53 -4.41 -1.85 -0.04
CA LEU A 53 -3.89 -1.01 -1.12
C LEU A 53 -4.24 0.45 -0.81
N LEU A 54 -3.20 1.28 -0.74
CA LEU A 54 -3.31 2.72 -0.52
C LEU A 54 -3.34 3.43 -1.87
N GLY A 55 -4.36 4.26 -2.08
CA GLY A 55 -4.57 5.06 -3.28
C GLY A 55 -5.48 6.23 -2.97
N GLU A 56 -5.54 7.19 -3.90
CA GLU A 56 -6.51 8.28 -3.82
C GLU A 56 -7.88 7.81 -4.33
N ALA A 57 -8.96 8.47 -3.90
CA ALA A 57 -10.29 8.18 -4.43
C ALA A 57 -10.34 8.54 -5.92
N GLU A 58 -10.57 7.54 -6.76
CA GLU A 58 -10.46 7.68 -8.21
C GLU A 58 -11.73 8.27 -8.82
N LYS A 59 -11.57 9.26 -9.69
CA LYS A 59 -12.69 10.02 -10.29
C LYS A 59 -12.88 9.77 -11.78
N THR A 60 -11.95 9.04 -12.41
CA THR A 60 -12.03 8.73 -13.84
C THR A 60 -12.00 7.23 -14.06
N LYS A 61 -12.66 6.78 -15.12
CA LYS A 61 -12.78 5.36 -15.45
C LYS A 61 -11.41 4.70 -15.63
N GLU A 62 -10.46 5.41 -16.26
CA GLU A 62 -9.12 4.91 -16.54
C GLU A 62 -8.33 4.63 -15.25
N LYS A 63 -8.46 5.52 -14.26
CA LYS A 63 -7.80 5.34 -12.97
C LYS A 63 -8.47 4.27 -12.11
N VAL A 64 -9.80 4.16 -12.18
CA VAL A 64 -10.54 3.05 -11.57
C VAL A 64 -10.07 1.71 -12.13
N LEU A 65 -9.94 1.59 -13.47
CA LEU A 65 -9.45 0.36 -14.11
C LEU A 65 -8.00 0.04 -13.69
N THR A 66 -7.17 1.06 -13.49
CA THR A 66 -5.80 0.88 -12.97
C THR A 66 -5.82 0.32 -11.55
N SER A 67 -6.70 0.84 -10.69
CA SER A 67 -6.90 0.34 -9.32
C SER A 67 -7.42 -1.10 -9.31
N VAL A 68 -8.41 -1.42 -10.15
CA VAL A 68 -8.93 -2.79 -10.31
C VAL A 68 -7.81 -3.75 -10.71
N SER A 69 -6.99 -3.38 -11.71
CA SER A 69 -5.85 -4.21 -12.12
C SER A 69 -4.83 -4.43 -10.97
N ALA A 70 -4.64 -3.43 -10.10
CA ALA A 70 -3.78 -3.59 -8.92
C ALA A 70 -4.38 -4.57 -7.90
N TYR A 71 -5.70 -4.53 -7.68
CA TYR A 71 -6.40 -5.51 -6.84
C TYR A 71 -6.30 -6.92 -7.41
N GLU A 72 -6.53 -7.11 -8.71
CA GLU A 72 -6.42 -8.42 -9.37
C GLU A 72 -5.02 -9.01 -9.23
N LYS A 73 -3.97 -8.21 -9.50
CA LYS A 73 -2.58 -8.63 -9.31
C LYS A 73 -2.28 -9.02 -7.87
N THR A 74 -2.86 -8.30 -6.91
CA THR A 74 -2.67 -8.60 -5.48
C THR A 74 -3.37 -9.89 -5.11
N LEU A 75 -4.60 -10.10 -5.56
CA LEU A 75 -5.35 -11.35 -5.37
C LEU A 75 -4.58 -12.55 -5.92
N ASP A 76 -4.08 -12.46 -7.15
CA ASP A 76 -3.25 -13.50 -7.77
C ASP A 76 -2.00 -13.80 -6.97
N ALA A 77 -1.37 -12.77 -6.40
CA ALA A 77 -0.17 -12.93 -5.59
C ALA A 77 -0.44 -13.54 -4.20
N ILE A 78 -1.60 -13.30 -3.60
CA ILE A 78 -1.91 -13.81 -2.25
C ILE A 78 -2.70 -15.12 -2.25
N LYS A 79 -3.20 -15.61 -3.39
CA LYS A 79 -4.10 -16.78 -3.44
C LYS A 79 -3.55 -18.05 -2.77
N GLU A 80 -2.24 -18.29 -2.86
CA GLU A 80 -1.58 -19.46 -2.23
C GLU A 80 -1.12 -19.17 -0.79
N ARG A 81 -1.31 -17.94 -0.30
CA ARG A 81 -0.94 -17.50 1.05
C ARG A 81 -2.19 -17.52 1.94
N ASN A 82 -2.48 -18.68 2.53
CA ASN A 82 -3.62 -18.84 3.45
C ASN A 82 -3.53 -17.97 4.73
N TYR A 83 -2.42 -17.27 4.95
CA TYR A 83 -2.20 -16.29 6.02
C TYR A 83 -2.34 -14.82 5.56
N ALA A 84 -2.74 -14.59 4.32
CA ALA A 84 -2.92 -13.28 3.73
C ALA A 84 -4.38 -13.08 3.30
N SER A 85 -4.87 -11.86 3.46
CA SER A 85 -6.16 -11.39 2.95
C SER A 85 -5.98 -10.01 2.29
N ILE A 86 -7.03 -9.47 1.68
CA ILE A 86 -7.00 -8.15 1.05
C ILE A 86 -8.21 -7.31 1.49
N SER A 87 -7.99 -6.03 1.73
CA SER A 87 -9.06 -5.04 1.96
C SER A 87 -9.45 -4.42 0.63
N ILE A 88 -10.75 -4.29 0.35
CA ILE A 88 -11.27 -3.68 -0.88
C ILE A 88 -12.04 -2.41 -0.53
N LYS A 89 -11.76 -1.34 -1.26
CA LYS A 89 -12.47 -0.06 -1.18
C LYS A 89 -13.39 0.08 -2.41
N PRO A 90 -14.73 0.10 -2.25
CA PRO A 90 -15.67 0.22 -3.38
C PRO A 90 -15.76 1.62 -4.01
N SER A 91 -15.21 2.62 -3.31
CA SER A 91 -15.25 4.05 -3.65
C SER A 91 -14.19 4.46 -4.66
#